data_AF-A0A392RNT3-F1
#
_entry.id   AF-A0A392RNT3-F1
#
_cell.length_a   1.000
_cell.length_b   1.000
_cell.length_c   1.000
_cell.angle_alpha   90.00
_cell.angle_beta   90.00
_cell.angle_gamma   90.00
#
_symmetry.space_group_name_H-M   'P 1'
#
loop_
_entity.id
_entity.type
_entity.pdbx_description
1 polymer ?
#
loop_
_entity_poly.entity_id
_entity_poly.type
_entity_poly.pdbx_seq_one_letter_code
_entity_poly.pdbx_strand_id
1 'polypeptide(L)'
;MEAEEDKCVKFENGLRPDIKQLIGFNEIRDFSTLVNKSCICDKDGKAKVNYYKAANEKRGKDLGRGNPYDKKGKKVDEGGSGGKGKGDGNCFKCGLLGHRFFECPKKDGKCYKCGDLG
;
A
#
# COMPACT_ATOMS: atom_id res chain seq x y z
N MET A 1 -39.80 -13.89 6.60
CA MET A 1 -38.57 -14.19 5.86
C MET A 1 -37.93 -12.90 5.34
N GLU A 2 -38.66 -12.03 4.62
CA GLU A 2 -38.16 -10.70 4.17
C GLU A 2 -37.56 -9.80 5.27
N ALA A 3 -38.15 -9.79 6.47
CA ALA A 3 -37.66 -8.96 7.57
C ALA A 3 -36.28 -9.37 8.13
N GLU A 4 -35.83 -10.61 7.86
CA GLU A 4 -34.51 -11.09 8.27
C GLU A 4 -33.47 -10.85 7.19
N GLU A 5 -33.86 -11.01 5.93
CA GLU A 5 -33.01 -10.66 4.78
C GLU A 5 -32.68 -9.17 4.76
N ASP A 6 -33.63 -8.29 5.07
CA ASP A 6 -33.37 -6.86 5.20
C ASP A 6 -32.33 -6.55 6.29
N LYS A 7 -32.33 -7.29 7.41
CA LYS A 7 -31.30 -7.16 8.46
C LYS A 7 -29.94 -7.61 7.95
N CYS A 8 -29.88 -8.74 7.24
CA CYS A 8 -28.66 -9.25 6.62
C CYS A 8 -28.08 -8.25 5.62
N VAL A 9 -28.92 -7.72 4.72
CA VAL A 9 -28.51 -6.72 3.71
C VAL A 9 -27.97 -5.45 4.37
N LYS A 10 -28.66 -4.91 5.39
CA LYS A 10 -28.18 -3.74 6.15
C LYS A 10 -26.83 -4.00 6.81
N PHE A 11 -26.65 -5.18 7.39
CA PHE A 11 -25.38 -5.55 8.01
C PHE A 11 -24.25 -5.71 6.98
N GLU A 12 -24.49 -6.42 5.89
CA GLU A 12 -23.53 -6.62 4.80
C GLU A 12 -23.08 -5.30 4.16
N ASN A 13 -23.96 -4.32 4.08
CA ASN A 13 -23.62 -2.98 3.59
C ASN A 13 -22.67 -2.22 4.52
N GLY A 14 -22.63 -2.55 5.82
CA GLY A 14 -21.68 -2.01 6.78
C GLY A 14 -20.35 -2.78 6.87
N LEU A 15 -20.24 -3.95 6.22
CA LEU A 15 -19.02 -4.74 6.25
C LEU A 15 -17.91 -4.13 5.39
N ARG A 16 -16.66 -4.33 5.81
CA ARG A 16 -15.49 -3.98 4.99
C ARG A 16 -15.54 -4.76 3.66
N PRO A 17 -15.13 -4.17 2.52
CA PRO A 17 -15.27 -4.81 1.20
C PRO A 17 -14.64 -6.20 1.08
N ASP A 18 -13.49 -6.43 1.71
CA ASP A 18 -12.79 -7.72 1.74
C ASP A 18 -13.60 -8.80 2.48
N ILE A 19 -14.27 -8.43 3.57
CA ILE A 19 -15.15 -9.33 4.33
C ILE A 19 -16.45 -9.52 3.56
N LYS A 20 -17.03 -8.45 3.02
CA LYS A 20 -18.28 -8.48 2.26
C LYS A 20 -18.19 -9.42 1.05
N GLN A 21 -17.08 -9.37 0.30
CA GLN A 21 -16.90 -10.31 -0.83
C GLN A 21 -16.87 -11.76 -0.36
N LEU A 22 -16.10 -12.08 0.68
CA LEU A 22 -15.99 -13.44 1.20
C LEU A 22 -17.33 -13.98 1.74
N ILE A 23 -18.11 -13.12 2.38
CA ILE A 23 -19.42 -13.45 2.93
C ILE A 23 -20.48 -13.57 1.82
N GLY A 24 -20.44 -12.70 0.82
CA GLY A 24 -21.38 -12.73 -0.31
C GLY A 24 -21.33 -14.04 -1.11
N PHE A 25 -20.17 -14.70 -1.21
CA PHE A 25 -20.05 -16.03 -1.83
C PHE A 25 -20.76 -17.15 -1.05
N ASN A 26 -21.06 -16.94 0.23
CA ASN A 26 -21.68 -17.95 1.09
C ASN A 26 -23.20 -17.84 1.17
N GLU A 27 -23.81 -16.87 0.47
CA GLU A 27 -25.28 -16.65 0.35
C GLU A 27 -26.07 -16.89 1.66
N ILE A 28 -25.63 -16.27 2.75
CA ILE A 28 -26.15 -16.53 4.09
C ILE A 28 -27.45 -15.73 4.32
N ARG A 29 -28.55 -16.41 4.62
CA ARG A 29 -29.86 -15.80 4.86
C ARG A 29 -30.21 -15.64 6.34
N ASP A 30 -29.51 -16.36 7.23
CA ASP A 30 -29.68 -16.27 8.69
C ASP A 30 -28.75 -15.23 9.30
N PHE A 31 -29.33 -14.29 10.04
CA PHE A 31 -28.60 -13.14 10.59
C PHE A 31 -27.55 -13.56 11.63
N SER A 32 -27.86 -14.53 12.49
CA SER A 32 -26.93 -14.98 13.53
C SER A 32 -25.67 -15.61 12.93
N THR A 33 -25.87 -16.46 11.93
CA THR A 33 -24.82 -17.10 11.16
C THR A 33 -23.99 -16.08 10.39
N LEU A 34 -24.64 -15.09 9.77
CA LEU A 34 -23.98 -14.02 9.02
C LEU A 34 -23.01 -13.23 9.91
N VAL A 35 -23.47 -12.82 11.09
CA VAL A 35 -22.66 -12.07 12.06
C VAL A 35 -21.49 -12.91 12.56
N ASN A 36 -21.72 -14.19 12.88
CA ASN A 36 -20.67 -15.09 13.33
C ASN A 36 -19.60 -15.30 12.26
N LYS A 37 -19.99 -15.67 11.03
CA LYS A 37 -19.04 -15.86 9.93
C LYS A 37 -18.27 -14.57 9.61
N SER A 38 -18.95 -13.43 9.58
CA SER A 38 -18.29 -12.13 9.35
C SER A 38 -17.24 -11.81 10.41
N CYS A 39 -17.53 -12.13 11.68
CA CYS A 39 -16.59 -11.98 12.79
C CYS A 39 -15.37 -12.90 12.65
N ILE A 40 -15.57 -14.15 12.23
CA ILE A 40 -14.48 -15.10 11.95
C ILE A 40 -13.59 -14.55 10.82
N CYS A 41 -14.19 -14.13 9.70
CA CYS A 41 -13.47 -13.60 8.55
C CYS A 41 -12.65 -12.34 8.89
N ASP A 42 -13.14 -11.46 9.75
CA ASP A 42 -12.38 -10.29 10.23
C ASP A 42 -11.10 -10.72 10.99
N LYS A 43 -11.24 -11.71 11.88
CA LYS A 43 -10.11 -12.24 12.67
C LYS A 43 -9.08 -12.93 11.78
N ASP A 44 -9.53 -13.75 10.84
CA ASP A 44 -8.65 -14.43 9.88
C ASP A 44 -7.93 -13.44 8.97
N GLY A 45 -8.62 -12.38 8.52
CA GLY A 45 -8.00 -11.30 7.76
C GLY A 45 -6.86 -10.62 8.54
N LYS A 46 -7.09 -10.30 9.80
CA LYS A 46 -6.06 -9.73 10.70
C LYS A 46 -4.91 -10.69 10.95
N ALA A 47 -5.21 -11.97 11.23
CA ALA A 47 -4.21 -13.01 11.44
C ALA A 47 -3.32 -13.20 10.21
N LYS A 48 -3.93 -13.23 9.02
CA LYS A 48 -3.22 -13.31 7.74
C LYS A 48 -2.26 -12.14 7.55
N VAL A 49 -2.72 -10.90 7.75
CA VAL A 49 -1.87 -9.70 7.63
C VAL A 49 -0.71 -9.77 8.63
N ASN A 50 -0.97 -10.15 9.89
CA ASN A 50 0.07 -10.28 10.91
C ASN A 50 1.10 -11.36 10.56
N TYR A 51 0.65 -12.53 10.06
CA TYR A 51 1.53 -13.60 9.61
C TYR A 51 2.46 -13.15 8.49
N TYR A 52 1.93 -12.52 7.44
CA TYR A 52 2.76 -12.05 6.32
C TYR A 52 3.66 -10.89 6.73
N LYS A 53 3.22 -10.01 7.63
CA LYS A 53 4.06 -8.94 8.19
C LYS A 53 5.28 -9.55 8.91
N ALA A 54 5.05 -10.46 9.86
CA ALA A 54 6.13 -11.14 10.57
C ALA A 54 7.03 -11.97 9.64
N ALA A 55 6.45 -12.61 8.62
CA ALA A 55 7.20 -13.39 7.64
C ALA A 55 8.07 -12.53 6.72
N ASN A 56 7.67 -11.29 6.43
CA ASN A 56 8.46 -10.34 5.65
C ASN A 56 9.48 -9.61 6.52
N GLU A 57 9.20 -9.33 7.79
CA GLU A 57 10.16 -8.73 8.74
C GLU A 57 11.36 -9.65 9.02
N LYS A 58 11.17 -10.99 9.00
CA LYS A 58 12.29 -11.94 9.09
C LYS A 58 13.10 -12.08 7.80
N ARG A 59 12.50 -11.79 6.64
CA ARG A 59 13.18 -11.77 5.32
C ARG A 59 13.83 -10.41 5.02
N GLY A 60 13.33 -9.32 5.58
CA GLY A 60 13.89 -7.97 5.37
C GLY A 60 15.14 -7.67 6.19
N LYS A 61 15.57 -8.58 7.07
CA LYS A 61 16.78 -8.43 7.91
C LYS A 61 18.06 -8.92 7.22
N ASP A 62 17.98 -9.51 6.03
CA ASP A 62 19.16 -9.83 5.22
C ASP A 62 19.34 -8.86 4.05
N LEU A 63 19.38 -7.56 4.32
CA LEU A 63 20.01 -6.60 3.40
C LEU A 63 21.55 -6.76 3.40
N GLY A 64 22.02 -8.00 3.29
CA GLY A 64 23.43 -8.39 3.39
C GLY A 64 23.77 -9.71 2.69
N ARG A 65 22.86 -10.33 1.93
CA ARG A 65 23.24 -11.40 0.99
C ARG A 65 23.43 -10.80 -0.40
N GLY A 66 24.63 -10.27 -0.62
CA GLY A 66 25.17 -10.11 -1.97
C GLY A 66 25.07 -11.43 -2.74
N ASN A 67 24.83 -11.33 -4.05
CA ASN A 67 24.70 -12.48 -4.92
C ASN A 67 25.96 -13.38 -4.85
N PRO A 68 25.84 -14.71 -4.77
CA PRO A 68 27.00 -15.62 -4.74
C PRO A 68 27.83 -15.67 -6.02
N TYR A 69 27.43 -14.95 -7.08
CA TYR A 69 28.04 -15.03 -8.40
C TYR A 69 28.35 -13.65 -9.00
N ASP A 70 28.77 -12.67 -8.22
CA ASP A 70 29.39 -11.45 -8.76
C ASP A 70 30.85 -11.71 -9.18
N LYS A 71 31.03 -12.51 -10.24
CA LYS A 71 32.31 -12.58 -10.98
C LYS A 71 32.41 -11.43 -11.97
N LYS A 72 32.48 -10.18 -11.51
CA LYS A 72 33.12 -9.10 -12.29
C LYS A 72 33.49 -7.91 -11.41
N GLY A 73 34.78 -7.78 -11.13
CA GLY A 73 35.32 -6.65 -10.39
C GLY A 73 35.07 -5.31 -11.11
N LYS A 74 34.60 -4.32 -10.35
CA LYS A 74 35.13 -2.96 -10.28
C LYS A 74 34.41 -2.20 -9.15
N LYS A 75 35.18 -1.89 -8.11
CA LYS A 75 34.98 -0.83 -7.12
C LYS A 75 34.39 0.45 -7.74
N VAL A 76 33.30 0.98 -7.18
CA VAL A 76 33.25 2.23 -6.40
C VAL A 76 31.87 2.34 -5.73
N ASP A 77 31.90 2.80 -4.49
CA ASP A 77 30.86 3.47 -3.70
C ASP A 77 29.47 3.64 -4.34
N GLU A 78 28.44 3.11 -3.65
CA GLU A 78 27.12 3.72 -3.42
C GLU A 78 26.06 2.64 -3.16
N GLY A 79 25.38 2.77 -2.02
CA GLY A 79 24.43 1.79 -1.49
C GLY A 79 23.26 1.50 -2.44
N GLY A 80 23.05 0.21 -2.71
CA GLY A 80 21.82 -0.28 -3.29
C GLY A 80 20.67 -0.17 -2.28
N SER A 81 19.73 0.72 -2.56
CA SER A 81 18.41 0.72 -1.91
C SER A 81 17.34 0.49 -2.98
N GLY A 82 16.76 -0.70 -2.96
CA GLY A 82 15.47 -0.97 -3.58
C GLY A 82 14.40 -0.14 -2.89
N GLY A 83 14.18 1.06 -3.39
CA GLY A 83 13.17 2.00 -2.93
C GLY A 83 12.50 2.64 -4.13
N LYS A 84 11.18 2.51 -4.20
CA LYS A 84 10.25 3.19 -5.11
C LYS A 84 10.76 4.55 -5.61
N GLY A 85 10.83 4.69 -6.94
CA GLY A 85 10.99 5.96 -7.61
C GLY A 85 12.40 6.52 -7.48
N LYS A 86 13.27 6.11 -8.41
CA LYS A 86 14.38 6.93 -8.86
C LYS A 86 13.81 8.24 -9.42
N GLY A 87 13.56 9.17 -8.50
CA GLY A 87 13.49 10.58 -8.80
C GLY A 87 14.90 11.08 -9.08
N ASP A 88 15.57 10.48 -10.07
CA ASP A 88 16.66 11.09 -10.84
C ASP A 88 16.05 12.18 -11.75
N GLY A 89 14.95 12.77 -11.31
CA GLY A 89 14.12 13.66 -12.07
C GLY A 89 14.79 15.01 -12.03
N ASN A 90 15.28 15.43 -13.19
CA ASN A 90 15.41 16.82 -13.54
C ASN A 90 14.30 17.63 -12.87
N CYS A 91 14.66 18.72 -12.19
CA CYS A 91 13.68 19.59 -11.56
C CYS A 91 12.58 19.93 -12.58
N PHE A 92 11.32 19.57 -12.31
CA PHE A 92 10.21 19.79 -13.24
C PHE A 92 10.02 21.27 -13.64
N LYS A 93 10.60 22.19 -12.86
CA LYS A 93 10.58 23.63 -13.11
C LYS A 93 11.65 24.07 -14.11
N CYS A 94 12.85 23.50 -14.05
CA CYS A 94 14.00 24.02 -14.79
C CYS A 94 14.79 22.98 -15.60
N GLY A 95 14.43 21.70 -15.50
CA GLY A 95 15.10 20.61 -16.19
C GLY A 95 16.49 20.27 -15.64
N LEU A 96 16.97 20.92 -14.58
CA LEU A 96 18.30 20.69 -14.03
C LEU A 96 18.30 19.59 -12.97
N LEU A 97 19.35 18.79 -13.00
CA LEU A 97 19.62 17.76 -12.00
C LEU A 97 20.23 18.40 -10.73
N GLY A 98 20.10 17.73 -9.59
CA GLY A 98 20.74 18.15 -8.33
C GLY A 98 19.85 18.91 -7.35
N HIS A 99 18.60 19.23 -7.69
CA HIS A 99 17.62 19.77 -6.74
C HIS A 99 16.20 19.34 -7.11
N ARG A 100 15.30 19.24 -6.13
CA ARG A 100 13.88 18.98 -6.38
C ARG A 100 13.15 20.27 -6.74
N PHE A 101 11.97 20.13 -7.32
CA PHE A 101 11.11 21.24 -7.74
C PHE A 101 10.93 22.35 -6.69
N PHE A 102 10.80 21.99 -5.41
CA PHE A 102 10.60 22.92 -4.29
C PHE A 102 11.87 23.68 -3.89
N GLU A 103 13.04 23.18 -4.29
CA GLU A 103 14.36 23.73 -3.97
C GLU A 103 14.96 24.46 -5.18
N CYS A 104 14.15 24.71 -6.23
CA CYS A 104 14.63 25.33 -7.44
C CYS A 104 15.01 26.79 -7.21
N PRO A 105 16.28 27.18 -7.46
CA PRO A 105 16.71 28.56 -7.29
C PRO A 105 16.06 29.51 -8.32
N LYS A 106 15.42 28.97 -9.37
CA LYS A 106 14.61 29.76 -10.30
C LYS A 106 13.27 30.14 -9.64
N LYS A 107 13.12 31.41 -9.29
CA LYS A 107 11.88 32.01 -8.77
C LYS A 107 10.89 32.27 -9.90
N ASP A 108 10.20 31.25 -10.40
CA ASP A 108 8.86 31.50 -10.95
C ASP A 108 7.90 31.50 -9.77
N GLY A 109 7.53 32.69 -9.30
CA GLY A 109 6.65 32.95 -8.15
C GLY A 109 5.21 32.54 -8.40
N LYS A 110 4.94 31.44 -9.10
CA LYS A 110 3.58 30.96 -9.34
C LYS A 110 3.18 29.88 -8.35
N CYS A 111 2.05 30.10 -7.69
CA CYS A 111 1.40 29.12 -6.84
C CYS A 111 0.94 27.91 -7.67
N TYR A 112 1.52 26.73 -7.49
CA TYR A 112 1.13 25.53 -8.25
C TYR A 112 -0.25 24.97 -7.87
N LYS A 113 -0.92 25.54 -6.86
CA LYS A 113 -2.32 25.23 -6.53
C LYS A 113 -3.32 26.22 -7.12
N CYS A 114 -2.89 27.45 -7.39
CA CYS A 114 -3.79 28.56 -7.73
C CYS A 114 -3.43 29.29 -9.03
N GLY A 115 -2.26 29.04 -9.62
CA GLY A 115 -1.82 29.62 -10.88
C GLY A 115 -1.31 31.06 -10.79
N ASP A 116 -1.64 31.78 -9.72
CA ASP A 116 -1.29 33.20 -9.56
C ASP A 116 0.20 33.43 -9.24
N LEU A 117 0.72 34.51 -9.83
CA LEU A 117 2.07 35.03 -9.62
C LEU A 117 2.09 35.93 -8.38
N GLY A 118 2.76 35.48 -7.31
CA GLY A 118 3.11 36.28 -6.14
C GLY A 118 4.55 36.78 -6.22
#